data_AF-A0A7J6KKZ6-F1
#
_entry.id   AF-A0A7J6KKZ6-F1
#
_cell.length_a   1.000
_cell.length_b   1.000
_cell.length_c   1.000
_cell.angle_alpha   90.00
_cell.angle_beta   90.00
_cell.angle_gamma   90.00
#
_symmetry.space_group_name_H-M   'P 1'
#
loop_
_entity.id
_entity.type
_entity.pdbx_description
1 polymer ?
#
loop_
_entity_poly.entity_id
_entity_poly.type
_entity_poly.pdbx_seq_one_letter_code
_entity_poly.pdbx_strand_id
1 'polypeptide(L)'
;IFAQLAATAIAGVIISFSASPKLAAVMLATLPLLAAAGAVDMMVNVGGDGIGKKDDSSGQANQIASEAVQNLRTLRALTAEVRTRDLFEMLIMKSVSKHSKRAFVSGFFYGMSSIMMFGALALGFWYGAVLIDEEGLAFDKMLQAVMGVFLSALGIGQALAFTRDIKEARTAAHDIFELLDRRSACDPLCPDGRKASIFNVDDDYANNTNVKIVFDGVDFAYPHRPEVQILKGLNLEIPAGQTVALVGPSGGGKSTVFALLQRFYDPDAGR
;
A
#
# COMPACT_ATOMS: atom_id res chain seq x y z
N ILE A 1 -19.96 -2.69 9.32
CA ILE A 1 -19.53 -1.58 10.21
C ILE A 1 -19.89 -0.22 9.63
N PHE A 2 -19.43 0.16 8.43
CA PHE A 2 -19.80 1.46 7.83
C PHE A 2 -21.32 1.71 7.76
N ALA A 3 -22.10 0.74 7.26
CA ALA A 3 -23.55 0.85 7.20
C ALA A 3 -24.21 1.03 8.58
N GLN A 4 -23.66 0.40 9.63
CA GLN A 4 -24.13 0.55 11.01
C GLN A 4 -23.84 1.98 11.52
N LEU A 5 -22.63 2.50 11.31
CA LEU A 5 -22.25 3.85 11.73
C LEU A 5 -23.07 4.93 11.01
N ALA A 6 -23.31 4.75 9.71
CA ALA A 6 -24.18 5.61 8.92
C ALA A 6 -25.64 5.54 9.41
N ALA A 7 -26.16 4.35 9.70
CA ALA A 7 -27.50 4.18 10.24
C ALA A 7 -27.66 4.83 11.62
N THR A 8 -26.69 4.66 12.52
CA THR A 8 -26.68 5.32 13.84
C THR A 8 -26.65 6.85 13.70
N ALA A 9 -25.84 7.36 12.76
CA ALA A 9 -25.77 8.80 12.49
C ALA A 9 -27.12 9.37 12.03
N ILE A 10 -27.76 8.71 11.06
CA ILE A 10 -29.06 9.13 10.52
C ILE A 10 -30.14 9.03 11.60
N ALA A 11 -30.20 7.91 12.32
CA ALA A 11 -31.19 7.69 13.37
C ALA A 11 -31.05 8.71 14.52
N GLY A 12 -29.82 9.00 14.97
CA GLY A 12 -29.60 9.96 16.05
C GLY A 12 -29.99 11.38 15.67
N VAL A 13 -29.80 11.80 14.41
CA VAL A 13 -30.28 13.11 13.92
C VAL A 13 -31.80 13.14 13.92
N ILE A 14 -32.47 12.12 13.39
CA ILE A 14 -33.94 12.04 13.34
C ILE A 14 -34.54 12.09 14.75
N ILE A 15 -34.01 11.29 15.68
CA ILE A 15 -34.46 11.26 17.07
C ILE A 15 -34.27 12.64 17.72
N SER A 16 -33.15 13.31 17.46
CA SER A 16 -32.88 14.63 18.04
C SER A 16 -33.85 15.70 17.56
N PHE A 17 -34.12 15.75 16.26
CA PHE A 17 -35.10 16.68 15.68
C PHE A 17 -36.52 16.38 16.13
N SER A 18 -36.85 15.11 16.40
CA SER A 18 -38.17 14.73 16.95
C SER A 18 -38.38 15.18 18.40
N ALA A 19 -37.30 15.34 19.18
CA ALA A 19 -37.38 15.73 20.58
C ALA A 19 -37.44 17.26 20.74
N SER A 20 -36.52 18.00 20.11
CA SER A 20 -36.54 19.47 20.10
C SER A 20 -35.85 20.01 18.85
N PRO A 21 -36.59 20.57 17.88
CA PRO A 21 -36.02 21.11 16.65
C PRO A 21 -35.04 22.26 16.89
N LYS A 22 -35.33 23.14 17.87
CA LYS A 22 -34.48 24.32 18.18
C LYS A 22 -33.13 23.89 18.75
N LEU A 23 -33.14 22.99 19.74
CA LEU A 23 -31.92 22.50 20.37
C LEU A 23 -31.09 21.63 19.40
N ALA A 24 -31.76 20.76 18.64
CA ALA A 24 -31.10 19.96 17.61
C ALA A 24 -30.42 20.82 16.54
N ALA A 25 -31.06 21.91 16.09
CA ALA A 25 -30.48 22.83 15.10
C ALA A 25 -29.22 23.54 15.63
N VAL A 26 -29.25 24.01 16.88
CA VAL A 26 -28.08 24.64 17.52
C VAL A 26 -26.94 23.64 17.65
N MET A 27 -27.21 22.43 18.10
CA MET A 27 -26.19 21.38 18.18
C MET A 27 -25.66 20.98 16.79
N LEU A 28 -26.52 20.89 15.78
CA LEU A 28 -26.11 20.60 14.41
C LEU A 28 -25.19 21.69 13.84
N ALA A 29 -25.44 22.95 14.19
CA ALA A 29 -24.59 24.09 13.80
C ALA A 29 -23.18 24.04 14.41
N THR A 30 -22.99 23.32 15.53
CA THR A 30 -21.64 23.10 16.10
C THR A 30 -20.86 22.00 15.35
N LEU A 31 -21.53 21.11 14.59
CA LEU A 31 -20.87 19.99 13.92
C LEU A 31 -19.84 20.41 12.86
N PRO A 32 -20.09 21.39 11.97
CA PRO A 32 -19.07 21.86 11.03
C PRO A 32 -17.83 22.42 11.72
N LEU A 33 -18.02 23.09 12.87
CA LEU A 33 -16.91 23.63 13.66
C LEU A 33 -16.07 22.49 14.27
N LEU A 34 -16.73 21.49 14.85
CA LEU A 34 -16.05 20.29 15.37
C LEU A 34 -15.37 19.49 14.28
N ALA A 35 -16.01 19.35 13.12
CA ALA A 35 -15.44 18.68 11.96
C ALA A 35 -14.21 19.41 11.43
N ALA A 36 -14.24 20.76 11.36
CA ALA A 36 -13.10 21.56 10.97
C ALA A 36 -11.93 21.41 11.97
N ALA A 37 -12.20 21.47 13.27
CA ALA A 37 -11.19 21.26 14.31
C ALA A 37 -10.57 19.86 14.22
N GLY A 38 -11.40 18.82 14.09
CA GLY A 38 -10.96 17.44 13.91
C GLY A 38 -10.18 17.23 12.60
N ALA A 39 -10.56 17.91 11.52
CA ALA A 39 -9.83 17.86 10.25
C ALA A 39 -8.44 18.49 10.37
N VAL A 40 -8.31 19.62 11.08
CA VAL A 40 -7.00 20.24 11.35
C VAL A 40 -6.13 19.32 12.21
N ASP A 41 -6.69 18.73 13.27
CA ASP A 41 -5.97 17.75 14.10
C ASP A 41 -5.52 16.53 13.27
N MET A 42 -6.42 15.98 12.45
CA MET A 42 -6.11 14.89 11.53
C MET A 42 -5.03 15.30 10.53
N MET A 43 -5.04 16.51 9.97
CA MET A 43 -3.99 16.98 9.06
C MET A 43 -2.63 17.15 9.76
N VAL A 44 -2.59 17.59 11.01
CA VAL A 44 -1.34 17.74 11.76
C VAL A 44 -0.77 16.37 12.18
N ASN A 45 -1.64 15.46 12.59
CA ASN A 45 -1.29 14.11 13.05
C ASN A 45 -1.00 13.15 11.88
N VAL A 46 -1.90 13.07 10.91
CA VAL A 46 -1.78 12.20 9.73
C VAL A 46 -0.95 12.85 8.64
N GLY A 47 -1.09 14.15 8.38
CA GLY A 47 -0.48 14.80 7.21
C GLY A 47 1.04 14.89 7.21
N GLY A 48 1.73 14.62 8.32
CA GLY A 48 3.19 14.50 8.31
C GLY A 48 3.73 13.06 8.33
N ASP A 49 2.87 12.03 8.44
CA ASP A 49 3.28 10.61 8.30
C ASP A 49 2.58 9.90 7.13
N GLY A 50 1.47 10.46 6.64
CA GLY A 50 0.52 9.75 5.80
C GLY A 50 -0.24 10.63 4.84
N ILE A 51 0.46 11.42 4.01
CA ILE A 51 0.16 11.66 2.57
C ILE A 51 1.50 11.97 1.88
N GLY A 52 2.27 10.94 1.53
CA GLY A 52 3.37 11.04 0.54
C GLY A 52 4.74 11.57 1.00
N LYS A 53 4.90 12.10 2.22
CA LYS A 53 6.23 12.39 2.81
C LYS A 53 6.47 11.48 4.00
N LYS A 54 6.92 10.25 3.74
CA LYS A 54 7.67 9.49 4.77
C LYS A 54 8.78 10.40 5.25
N ASP A 55 8.97 10.52 6.55
CA ASP A 55 10.08 11.29 7.09
C ASP A 55 11.38 10.58 6.65
N ASP A 56 11.97 11.05 5.55
CA ASP A 56 13.09 10.38 4.85
C ASP A 56 14.23 10.04 5.82
N SER A 57 14.42 10.81 6.89
CA SER A 57 15.42 10.53 7.92
C SER A 57 15.16 9.25 8.71
N SER A 58 13.91 8.92 9.06
CA SER A 58 13.59 7.66 9.74
C SER A 58 13.62 6.48 8.78
N GLY A 59 13.18 6.69 7.54
CA GLY A 59 13.31 5.70 6.47
C GLY A 59 14.77 5.34 6.20
N GLN A 60 15.64 6.35 6.08
CA GLN A 60 17.08 6.16 5.87
C GLN A 60 17.75 5.49 7.08
N ALA A 61 17.38 5.87 8.32
CA ALA A 61 17.92 5.19 9.51
C ALA A 61 17.54 3.70 9.52
N ASN A 62 16.29 3.37 9.23
CA ASN A 62 15.83 1.98 9.13
C ASN A 62 16.52 1.23 7.99
N GLN A 63 16.75 1.88 6.85
CA GLN A 63 17.46 1.30 5.72
C GLN A 63 18.91 0.96 6.09
N ILE A 64 19.63 1.88 6.73
CA ILE A 64 21.01 1.65 7.19
C ILE A 64 21.08 0.54 8.23
N ALA A 65 20.14 0.51 9.18
CA ALA A 65 20.05 -0.57 10.15
C ALA A 65 19.78 -1.91 9.47
N SER A 66 18.87 -1.96 8.49
CA SER A 66 18.56 -3.17 7.72
C SER A 66 19.77 -3.65 6.92
N GLU A 67 20.46 -2.75 6.23
CA GLU A 67 21.68 -3.06 5.47
C GLU A 67 22.78 -3.59 6.37
N ALA A 68 22.97 -2.97 7.55
CA ALA A 68 23.96 -3.39 8.53
C ALA A 68 23.67 -4.80 9.09
N VAL A 69 22.40 -5.13 9.33
CA VAL A 69 21.99 -6.47 9.81
C VAL A 69 22.15 -7.51 8.70
N GLN A 70 21.73 -7.20 7.47
CA GLN A 70 21.85 -8.11 6.33
C GLN A 70 23.32 -8.38 5.96
N ASN A 71 24.19 -7.37 6.08
CA ASN A 71 25.59 -7.43 5.67
C ASN A 71 26.58 -7.41 6.86
N LEU A 72 26.18 -7.95 8.02
CA LEU A 72 26.97 -7.87 9.25
C LEU A 72 28.39 -8.44 9.10
N ARG A 73 28.56 -9.53 8.34
CA ARG A 73 29.88 -10.14 8.09
C ARG A 73 30.80 -9.20 7.32
N THR A 74 30.28 -8.53 6.28
CA THR A 74 31.01 -7.55 5.47
C THR A 74 31.39 -6.34 6.29
N LEU A 75 30.47 -5.88 7.14
CA LEU A 75 30.68 -4.72 8.00
C LEU A 75 31.80 -4.95 9.01
N ARG A 76 31.86 -6.16 9.60
CA ARG A 76 32.96 -6.61 10.47
C ARG A 76 34.28 -6.77 9.74
N ALA A 77 34.24 -7.34 8.53
CA ALA A 77 35.44 -7.51 7.71
C ALA A 77 36.08 -6.16 7.32
N LEU A 78 35.27 -5.11 7.18
CA LEU A 78 35.69 -3.74 6.89
C LEU A 78 35.89 -2.89 8.15
N THR A 79 35.69 -3.45 9.35
CA THR A 79 35.74 -2.74 10.65
C THR A 79 34.95 -1.42 10.64
N ALA A 80 33.78 -1.43 10.01
CA ALA A 80 32.97 -0.24 9.76
C ALA A 80 31.81 -0.07 10.75
N GLU A 81 31.82 -0.82 11.87
CA GLU A 81 30.74 -0.80 12.89
C GLU A 81 30.54 0.59 13.47
N VAL A 82 31.63 1.25 13.86
CA VAL A 82 31.59 2.56 14.51
C VAL A 82 31.02 3.62 13.55
N ARG A 83 31.53 3.65 12.31
CA ARG A 83 31.05 4.57 11.28
C ARG A 83 29.56 4.41 11.00
N THR A 84 29.09 3.17 10.93
CA THR A 84 27.69 2.85 10.66
C THR A 84 26.79 3.24 11.83
N ARG A 85 27.26 2.99 13.06
CA ARG A 85 26.58 3.42 14.29
C ARG A 85 26.41 4.93 14.35
N ASP A 86 27.48 5.68 14.10
CA ASP A 86 27.47 7.14 14.20
C ASP A 86 26.58 7.76 13.11
N LEU A 87 26.57 7.17 11.91
CA LEU A 87 25.66 7.57 10.83
C LEU A 87 24.20 7.31 11.21
N PHE A 88 23.90 6.16 11.81
CA PHE A 88 22.57 5.83 12.30
C PHE A 88 22.12 6.78 13.42
N GLU A 89 22.99 7.07 14.38
CA GLU A 89 22.73 8.00 15.48
C GLU A 89 22.43 9.42 14.96
N MET A 90 23.21 9.91 14.00
CA MET A 90 22.98 11.21 13.37
C MET A 90 21.58 11.31 12.72
N LEU A 91 21.17 10.26 11.99
CA LEU A 91 19.87 10.22 11.32
C LEU A 91 18.71 10.19 12.33
N ILE A 92 18.85 9.43 13.42
CA ILE A 92 17.86 9.38 14.49
C ILE A 92 17.76 10.73 15.20
N MET A 93 18.88 11.35 15.58
CA MET A 93 18.86 12.61 16.33
C MET A 93 18.22 13.75 15.52
N LYS A 94 18.48 13.77 14.20
CA LYS A 94 17.79 14.67 13.27
C LYS A 94 16.28 14.43 13.27
N SER A 95 15.86 13.18 13.23
CA SER A 95 14.46 12.77 13.30
C SER A 95 13.79 13.20 14.62
N VAL A 96 14.42 12.92 15.76
CA VAL A 96 13.89 13.19 17.11
C VAL A 96 13.58 14.68 17.30
N SER A 97 14.49 15.58 16.90
CA SER A 97 14.28 17.02 17.06
C SER A 97 13.08 17.55 16.27
N LYS A 98 12.84 16.98 15.07
CA LYS A 98 11.70 17.32 14.20
C LYS A 98 10.39 16.77 14.76
N HIS A 99 10.41 15.50 15.20
CA HIS A 99 9.26 14.86 15.84
C HIS A 99 8.86 15.57 17.14
N SER A 100 9.83 16.01 17.96
CA SER A 100 9.57 16.73 19.21
C SER A 100 8.82 18.06 18.97
N LYS A 101 9.30 18.89 18.02
CA LYS A 101 8.60 20.13 17.65
C LYS A 101 7.19 19.87 17.12
N ARG A 102 7.04 18.82 16.30
CA ARG A 102 5.74 18.43 15.75
C ARG A 102 4.79 17.89 16.82
N ALA A 103 5.29 17.12 17.77
CA ALA A 103 4.51 16.60 18.89
C ALA A 103 3.92 17.74 19.74
N PHE A 104 4.69 18.81 19.95
CA PHE A 104 4.17 20.00 20.64
C PHE A 104 3.03 20.67 19.85
N VAL A 105 3.21 20.86 18.55
CA VAL A 105 2.16 21.44 17.67
C VAL A 105 0.92 20.56 17.64
N SER A 106 1.09 19.25 17.47
CA SER A 106 0.01 18.24 17.53
C SER A 106 -0.74 18.30 18.86
N GLY A 107 -0.02 18.30 19.99
CA GLY A 107 -0.65 18.38 21.31
C GLY A 107 -1.48 19.65 21.51
N PHE A 108 -1.03 20.79 20.97
CA PHE A 108 -1.79 22.04 21.00
C PHE A 108 -3.12 21.94 20.22
N PHE A 109 -3.08 21.42 18.99
CA PHE A 109 -4.30 21.24 18.17
C PHE A 109 -5.27 20.21 18.75
N TYR A 110 -4.74 19.14 19.35
CA TYR A 110 -5.55 18.16 20.06
C TYR A 110 -6.26 18.77 21.27
N GLY A 111 -5.54 19.58 22.06
CA GLY A 111 -6.11 20.31 23.20
C GLY A 111 -7.19 21.30 22.76
N MET A 112 -6.93 22.07 21.69
CA MET A 112 -7.90 23.02 21.14
C MET A 112 -9.18 22.30 20.64
N SER A 113 -9.04 21.18 19.94
CA SER A 113 -10.17 20.36 19.47
C SER A 113 -10.97 19.78 20.65
N SER A 114 -10.28 19.34 21.71
CA SER A 114 -10.93 18.85 22.93
C SER A 114 -11.75 19.94 23.63
N ILE A 115 -11.22 21.16 23.73
CA ILE A 115 -11.95 22.30 24.30
C ILE A 115 -13.18 22.64 23.46
N MET A 116 -13.07 22.63 22.12
CA MET A 116 -14.22 22.84 21.24
C MET A 116 -15.31 21.77 21.43
N MET A 117 -14.92 20.50 21.58
CA MET A 117 -15.86 19.39 21.81
C MET A 117 -16.63 19.55 23.13
N PHE A 118 -15.93 19.79 24.24
CA PHE A 118 -16.59 20.00 25.53
C PHE A 118 -17.36 21.32 25.56
N GLY A 119 -16.90 22.35 24.85
CA GLY A 119 -17.61 23.62 24.69
C GLY A 119 -18.93 23.46 23.95
N ALA A 120 -18.98 22.66 22.88
CA ALA A 120 -20.22 22.34 22.16
C ALA A 120 -21.22 21.60 23.05
N LEU A 121 -20.76 20.63 23.85
CA LEU A 121 -21.59 19.95 24.83
C LEU A 121 -22.12 20.90 25.92
N ALA A 122 -21.25 21.74 26.48
CA ALA A 122 -21.62 22.73 27.48
C ALA A 122 -22.67 23.73 26.95
N LEU A 123 -22.50 24.20 25.70
CA LEU A 123 -23.47 25.06 25.02
C LEU A 123 -24.81 24.36 24.82
N GLY A 124 -24.80 23.08 24.46
CA GLY A 124 -26.01 22.26 24.36
C GLY A 124 -26.78 22.14 25.69
N PHE A 125 -26.07 21.90 26.79
CA PHE A 125 -26.70 21.86 28.12
C PHE A 125 -27.17 23.23 28.59
N TRP A 126 -26.40 24.28 28.37
CA TRP A 126 -26.77 25.64 28.76
C TRP A 126 -28.02 26.12 28.00
N TYR A 127 -28.03 25.99 26.66
CA TYR A 127 -29.18 26.35 25.85
C TYR A 127 -30.38 25.44 26.11
N GLY A 128 -30.13 24.14 26.36
CA GLY A 128 -31.15 23.20 26.78
C GLY A 128 -31.82 23.62 28.09
N ALA A 129 -31.05 24.08 29.08
CA ALA A 129 -31.57 24.57 30.35
C ALA A 129 -32.44 25.83 30.18
N VAL A 130 -32.04 26.77 29.32
CA VAL A 130 -32.85 27.96 28.99
C VAL A 130 -34.19 27.53 28.36
N LEU A 131 -34.18 26.55 27.46
CA LEU A 131 -35.40 26.05 26.81
C LEU A 131 -36.35 25.31 27.77
N ILE A 132 -35.81 24.70 28.84
CA ILE A 132 -36.62 24.11 29.90
C ILE A 132 -37.35 25.21 30.68
N ASP A 133 -36.67 26.31 31.01
CA ASP A 133 -37.22 27.41 31.80
C ASP A 133 -38.23 28.26 31.00
N GLU A 134 -37.92 28.57 29.74
CA GLU A 134 -38.77 29.44 28.89
C GLU A 134 -39.92 28.70 28.19
N GLU A 135 -39.69 27.47 27.71
CA GLU A 135 -40.65 26.74 26.86
C GLU A 135 -41.26 25.51 27.56
N GLY A 136 -40.84 25.21 28.81
CA GLY A 136 -41.33 24.05 29.56
C GLY A 136 -40.90 22.72 28.95
N LEU A 137 -39.78 22.67 28.22
CA LEU A 137 -39.25 21.43 27.64
C LEU A 137 -38.98 20.40 28.75
N ALA A 138 -39.43 19.17 28.57
CA ALA A 138 -39.12 18.12 29.53
C ALA A 138 -37.62 17.73 29.46
N PHE A 139 -37.01 17.47 30.62
CA PHE A 139 -35.57 17.17 30.72
C PHE A 139 -35.16 15.94 29.90
N ASP A 140 -36.04 14.92 29.81
CA ASP A 140 -35.82 13.73 28.98
C ASP A 140 -35.70 14.07 27.49
N LYS A 141 -36.52 15.01 27.00
CA LYS A 141 -36.48 15.49 25.61
C LYS A 141 -35.24 16.31 25.32
N MET A 142 -34.80 17.14 26.27
CA MET A 142 -33.54 17.87 26.17
C MET A 142 -32.36 16.87 26.06
N LEU A 143 -32.32 15.88 26.95
CA LEU A 143 -31.25 14.89 26.97
C LEU A 143 -31.23 14.04 25.70
N GLN A 144 -32.40 13.63 25.19
CA GLN A 144 -32.55 12.93 23.91
C GLN A 144 -31.99 13.74 22.74
N ALA A 145 -32.27 15.05 22.68
CA ALA A 145 -31.78 15.92 21.62
C ALA A 145 -30.26 16.14 21.68
N VAL A 146 -29.70 16.38 22.87
CA VAL A 146 -28.25 16.62 23.04
C VAL A 146 -27.44 15.35 22.78
N MET A 147 -27.84 14.22 23.39
CA MET A 147 -27.13 12.94 23.23
C MET A 147 -27.33 12.35 21.83
N GLY A 148 -28.50 12.54 21.21
CA GLY A 148 -28.75 12.07 19.86
C GLY A 148 -27.81 12.73 18.83
N VAL A 149 -27.66 14.05 18.87
CA VAL A 149 -26.72 14.76 17.98
C VAL A 149 -25.28 14.37 18.28
N PHE A 150 -24.92 14.22 19.56
CA PHE A 150 -23.56 13.82 19.96
C PHE A 150 -23.19 12.42 19.46
N LEU A 151 -24.06 11.42 19.65
CA LEU A 151 -23.86 10.07 19.13
C LEU A 151 -23.82 10.04 17.60
N SER A 152 -24.64 10.86 16.94
CA SER A 152 -24.57 11.02 15.48
C SER A 152 -23.23 11.58 15.02
N ALA A 153 -22.71 12.60 15.70
CA ALA A 153 -21.40 13.18 15.39
C ALA A 153 -20.28 12.14 15.48
N LEU A 154 -20.28 11.33 16.54
CA LEU A 154 -19.32 10.23 16.71
C LEU A 154 -19.47 9.18 15.59
N GLY A 155 -20.70 8.81 15.23
CA GLY A 155 -20.98 7.87 14.14
C GLY A 155 -20.47 8.37 12.79
N ILE A 156 -20.68 9.65 12.47
CA ILE A 156 -20.17 10.29 11.26
C ILE A 156 -18.65 10.29 11.24
N GLY A 157 -18.01 10.70 12.34
CA GLY A 157 -16.55 10.75 12.45
C GLY A 157 -15.89 9.38 12.20
N GLN A 158 -16.44 8.32 12.79
CA GLN A 158 -15.95 6.95 12.57
C GLN A 158 -16.25 6.46 11.15
N ALA A 159 -17.43 6.75 10.58
CA ALA A 159 -17.77 6.36 9.21
C ALA A 159 -16.82 7.01 8.18
N LEU A 160 -16.47 8.28 8.38
CA LEU A 160 -15.49 8.97 7.54
C LEU A 160 -14.12 8.31 7.61
N ALA A 161 -13.66 7.87 8.79
CA ALA A 161 -12.40 7.15 8.94
C ALA A 161 -12.39 5.81 8.15
N PHE A 162 -13.49 5.05 8.18
CA PHE A 162 -13.63 3.80 7.42
C PHE A 162 -13.64 3.99 5.89
N THR A 163 -13.94 5.20 5.40
CA THR A 163 -13.98 5.47 3.96
C THR A 163 -12.59 5.36 3.33
N ARG A 164 -11.51 5.64 4.08
CA ARG A 164 -10.13 5.45 3.63
C ARG A 164 -9.82 3.98 3.38
N ASP A 165 -10.18 3.12 4.32
CA ASP A 165 -9.90 1.68 4.23
C ASP A 165 -10.65 1.04 3.05
N ILE A 166 -11.86 1.50 2.75
CA ILE A 166 -12.60 1.06 1.55
C ILE A 166 -11.84 1.44 0.27
N LYS A 167 -11.26 2.64 0.21
CA LYS A 167 -10.46 3.09 -0.93
C LYS A 167 -9.18 2.26 -1.08
N GLU A 168 -8.47 2.01 0.01
CA GLU A 168 -7.25 1.19 0.01
C GLU A 168 -7.57 -0.26 -0.39
N ALA A 169 -8.64 -0.84 0.15
CA ALA A 169 -9.10 -2.18 -0.23
C ALA A 169 -9.46 -2.26 -1.72
N ARG A 170 -10.09 -1.22 -2.28
CA ARG A 170 -10.40 -1.15 -3.71
C ARG A 170 -9.13 -1.13 -4.57
N THR A 171 -8.12 -0.35 -4.18
CA THR A 171 -6.84 -0.30 -4.90
C THR A 171 -6.12 -1.65 -4.82
N ALA A 172 -6.03 -2.26 -3.64
CA ALA A 172 -5.40 -3.57 -3.50
C ALA A 172 -6.14 -4.65 -4.30
N ALA A 173 -7.48 -4.61 -4.30
CA ALA A 173 -8.27 -5.51 -5.13
C ALA A 173 -8.01 -5.28 -6.62
N HIS A 174 -7.91 -4.03 -7.07
CA HIS A 174 -7.55 -3.70 -8.45
C HIS A 174 -6.20 -4.32 -8.82
N ASP A 175 -5.16 -4.16 -8.00
CA ASP A 175 -3.83 -4.73 -8.28
C ASP A 175 -3.85 -6.26 -8.37
N ILE A 176 -4.64 -6.92 -7.51
CA ILE A 176 -4.84 -8.38 -7.56
C ILE A 176 -5.54 -8.79 -8.85
N PHE A 177 -6.65 -8.12 -9.20
CA PHE A 177 -7.40 -8.44 -10.42
C PHE A 177 -6.60 -8.12 -11.68
N GLU A 178 -5.83 -7.03 -11.70
CA GLU A 178 -4.91 -6.70 -12.79
C GLU A 178 -3.87 -7.81 -13.00
N LEU A 179 -3.31 -8.36 -11.91
CA LEU A 179 -2.37 -9.47 -11.99
C LEU A 179 -3.04 -10.77 -12.46
N LEU A 180 -4.27 -11.06 -12.01
CA LEU A 180 -5.02 -12.25 -12.40
C LEU A 180 -5.49 -12.20 -13.86
N ASP A 181 -5.88 -11.02 -14.34
CA ASP A 181 -6.37 -10.81 -15.70
C ASP A 181 -5.23 -10.63 -16.71
N ARG A 182 -3.99 -10.38 -16.24
CA ARG A 182 -2.80 -10.28 -17.08
C ARG A 182 -2.55 -11.59 -17.82
N ARG A 183 -2.60 -11.54 -19.15
CA ARG A 183 -2.19 -12.66 -20.01
C ARG A 183 -0.67 -12.70 -20.18
N SER A 184 -0.07 -13.87 -19.98
CA SER A 184 1.35 -14.14 -20.26
C SER A 184 1.57 -14.32 -21.75
N ALA A 185 2.69 -13.82 -22.27
CA ALA A 185 3.09 -14.05 -23.67
C ALA A 185 3.41 -15.53 -23.92
N CYS A 186 4.20 -16.12 -23.02
CA CYS A 186 4.41 -17.57 -22.93
C CYS A 186 3.52 -18.13 -21.82
N ASP A 187 2.33 -18.64 -22.16
CA ASP A 187 1.43 -19.29 -21.19
C ASP A 187 1.76 -20.79 -21.07
N PRO A 188 2.32 -21.26 -19.93
CA PRO A 188 2.66 -22.66 -19.74
C PRO A 188 1.43 -23.56 -19.49
N LEU A 189 0.27 -22.98 -19.16
CA LEU A 189 -0.98 -23.71 -18.91
C LEU A 189 -1.86 -23.81 -20.16
N CYS A 190 -1.48 -23.13 -21.25
CA CYS A 190 -2.23 -23.17 -22.49
C CYS A 190 -2.27 -24.62 -23.04
N PRO A 191 -3.46 -25.19 -23.30
CA PRO A 191 -3.57 -26.53 -23.86
C PRO A 191 -3.20 -26.57 -25.34
N ASP A 192 -2.99 -25.42 -25.98
CA ASP A 192 -2.63 -25.32 -27.38
C ASP A 192 -1.14 -25.59 -27.59
N GLY A 193 -0.83 -26.20 -28.73
CA GLY A 193 0.52 -26.64 -29.07
C GLY A 193 0.52 -28.10 -29.47
N ARG A 194 1.52 -28.49 -30.26
CA ARG A 194 1.71 -29.90 -30.59
C ARG A 194 2.13 -30.65 -29.32
N LYS A 195 1.15 -31.31 -28.68
CA LYS A 195 1.37 -32.31 -27.60
C LYS A 195 1.95 -33.63 -28.13
N ALA A 196 2.11 -33.76 -29.44
CA ALA A 196 2.56 -34.97 -30.11
C ALA A 196 4.01 -35.33 -29.71
N SER A 197 4.10 -36.25 -28.75
CA SER A 197 4.94 -37.46 -28.78
C SER A 197 6.45 -37.31 -29.02
N ILE A 198 7.20 -36.73 -28.07
CA ILE A 198 8.67 -36.95 -28.03
C ILE A 198 9.11 -37.71 -26.77
N PHE A 199 8.27 -37.80 -25.74
CA PHE A 199 8.66 -38.40 -24.46
C PHE A 199 7.64 -39.43 -23.96
N ASN A 200 7.54 -40.58 -24.64
CA ASN A 200 7.20 -41.81 -23.92
C ASN A 200 8.50 -42.25 -23.25
N VAL A 201 8.66 -41.86 -21.98
CA VAL A 201 9.89 -42.04 -21.21
C VAL A 201 9.99 -43.49 -20.76
N ASP A 202 10.57 -44.33 -21.62
CA ASP A 202 11.32 -45.51 -21.18
C ASP A 202 12.81 -45.14 -21.22
N ASP A 203 13.61 -45.55 -20.23
CA ASP A 203 14.93 -45.00 -19.91
C ASP A 203 16.05 -45.12 -20.99
N ASP A 204 15.76 -45.61 -22.20
CA ASP A 204 16.76 -45.99 -23.22
C ASP A 204 16.83 -45.03 -24.46
N TYR A 205 16.15 -43.89 -24.41
CA TYR A 205 15.88 -43.05 -25.61
C TYR A 205 16.95 -42.06 -26.06
N ALA A 206 18.09 -41.92 -25.36
CA ALA A 206 19.15 -41.00 -25.77
C ALA A 206 19.72 -41.30 -27.19
N ASN A 207 19.50 -42.51 -27.70
CA ASN A 207 20.07 -42.99 -28.96
C ASN A 207 19.05 -43.15 -30.11
N ASN A 208 17.74 -42.95 -29.90
CA ASN A 208 16.71 -43.35 -30.89
C ASN A 208 15.72 -42.25 -31.29
N THR A 209 16.01 -40.99 -30.99
CA THR A 209 15.25 -39.85 -31.49
C THR A 209 16.14 -38.99 -32.38
N ASN A 210 15.78 -38.82 -33.66
CA ASN A 210 16.44 -37.89 -34.60
C ASN A 210 16.10 -36.42 -34.26
N VAL A 211 16.14 -36.07 -32.97
CA VAL A 211 15.81 -34.74 -32.46
C VAL A 211 17.08 -33.91 -32.44
N LYS A 212 17.12 -32.90 -33.30
CA LYS A 212 18.17 -31.88 -33.34
C LYS A 212 17.64 -30.55 -32.87
N ILE A 213 18.49 -29.75 -32.22
CA ILE A 213 18.17 -28.39 -31.81
C ILE A 213 18.86 -27.45 -32.80
N VAL A 214 18.11 -26.50 -33.37
CA VAL A 214 18.64 -25.52 -34.33
C VAL A 214 18.17 -24.14 -33.91
N PHE A 215 19.11 -23.21 -33.76
CA PHE A 215 18.89 -21.78 -33.72
C PHE A 215 19.26 -21.23 -35.10
N ASP A 216 18.35 -20.47 -35.72
CA ASP A 216 18.43 -19.96 -37.08
C ASP A 216 18.24 -18.43 -37.07
N GLY A 217 19.35 -17.70 -37.17
CA GLY A 217 19.38 -16.25 -37.22
C GLY A 217 18.78 -15.55 -35.99
N VAL A 218 19.00 -16.08 -34.77
CA VAL A 218 18.31 -15.60 -33.57
C VAL A 218 18.86 -14.27 -33.06
N ASP A 219 17.98 -13.27 -33.00
CA ASP A 219 18.18 -11.98 -32.34
C ASP A 219 17.39 -11.93 -31.04
N PHE A 220 18.01 -11.42 -29.97
CA PHE A 220 17.34 -11.32 -28.68
C PHE A 220 17.91 -10.23 -27.77
N ALA A 221 17.03 -9.47 -27.14
CA ALA A 221 17.27 -8.58 -26.01
C ALA A 221 16.34 -8.93 -24.83
N TYR A 222 16.82 -8.76 -23.59
CA TYR A 222 15.95 -8.97 -22.43
C TYR A 222 14.91 -7.84 -22.32
N PRO A 223 13.63 -8.13 -22.00
CA PRO A 223 12.58 -7.11 -21.92
C PRO A 223 12.85 -5.98 -20.90
N HIS A 224 13.64 -6.26 -19.86
CA HIS A 224 14.01 -5.27 -18.85
C HIS A 224 15.13 -4.30 -19.33
N ARG A 225 15.81 -4.63 -20.44
CA ARG A 225 16.87 -3.83 -21.08
C ARG A 225 16.81 -4.00 -22.61
N PRO A 226 15.72 -3.56 -23.26
CA PRO A 226 15.51 -3.77 -24.70
C PRO A 226 16.56 -3.09 -25.58
N GLU A 227 17.24 -2.07 -25.06
CA GLU A 227 18.32 -1.34 -25.75
C GLU A 227 19.62 -2.15 -25.88
N VAL A 228 19.78 -3.23 -25.10
CA VAL A 228 20.99 -4.06 -25.11
C VAL A 228 20.70 -5.41 -25.79
N GLN A 229 21.03 -5.48 -27.07
CA GLN A 229 20.92 -6.72 -27.84
C GLN A 229 22.00 -7.74 -27.41
N ILE A 230 21.56 -8.89 -26.90
CA ILE A 230 22.41 -9.96 -26.36
C ILE A 230 22.81 -10.96 -27.43
N LEU A 231 21.85 -11.45 -28.22
CA LEU A 231 22.10 -12.32 -29.37
C LEU A 231 21.87 -11.54 -30.66
N LYS A 232 22.80 -11.70 -31.61
CA LYS A 232 22.86 -10.96 -32.88
C LYS A 232 23.01 -11.95 -34.04
N GLY A 233 21.90 -12.47 -34.53
CA GLY A 233 21.85 -13.45 -35.61
C GLY A 233 22.53 -14.79 -35.26
N LEU A 234 22.27 -15.32 -34.07
CA LEU A 234 22.87 -16.59 -33.63
C LEU A 234 22.40 -17.75 -34.51
N ASN A 235 23.36 -18.46 -35.10
CA ASN A 235 23.15 -19.72 -35.81
C ASN A 235 23.88 -20.85 -35.07
N LEU A 236 23.15 -21.85 -34.58
CA LEU A 236 23.69 -22.96 -33.81
C LEU A 236 22.91 -24.24 -34.10
N GLU A 237 23.60 -25.33 -34.43
CA GLU A 237 23.00 -26.65 -34.59
C GLU A 237 23.61 -27.63 -33.57
N ILE A 238 22.75 -28.32 -32.82
CA ILE A 238 23.12 -29.37 -31.86
C ILE A 238 22.51 -30.68 -32.38
N PRO A 239 23.33 -31.59 -32.93
CA PRO A 239 22.88 -32.88 -33.43
C PRO A 239 22.36 -33.80 -32.32
N ALA A 240 21.49 -34.74 -32.68
CA ALA A 240 20.97 -35.76 -31.77
C ALA A 240 22.13 -36.58 -31.15
N GLY A 241 22.04 -36.85 -29.84
CA GLY A 241 23.03 -37.65 -29.11
C GLY A 241 24.39 -36.97 -28.87
N GLN A 242 24.59 -35.74 -29.35
CA GLN A 242 25.85 -35.03 -29.14
C GLN A 242 25.80 -34.08 -27.94
N THR A 243 26.95 -33.94 -27.28
CA THR A 243 27.16 -32.95 -26.23
C THR A 243 27.94 -31.77 -26.80
N VAL A 244 27.35 -30.58 -26.76
CA VAL A 244 27.96 -29.33 -27.23
C VAL A 244 28.29 -28.44 -26.04
N ALA A 245 29.49 -27.87 -26.03
CA ALA A 245 29.91 -26.91 -25.01
C ALA A 245 29.87 -25.48 -25.55
N LEU A 246 29.12 -24.60 -24.88
CA LEU A 246 29.09 -23.16 -25.15
C LEU A 246 30.16 -22.47 -24.30
N VAL A 247 31.21 -21.97 -24.94
CA VAL A 247 32.32 -21.26 -24.30
C VAL A 247 32.39 -19.80 -24.75
N GLY A 248 32.88 -18.91 -23.88
CA GLY A 248 33.01 -17.49 -24.20
C GLY A 248 33.06 -16.59 -22.97
N PRO A 249 33.36 -15.30 -23.14
CA PRO A 249 33.50 -14.33 -22.05
C PRO A 249 32.20 -14.14 -21.26
N SER A 250 32.29 -13.60 -20.04
CA SER A 250 31.10 -13.21 -19.26
C SER A 250 30.23 -12.24 -20.06
N GLY A 251 28.91 -12.42 -20.00
CA GLY A 251 27.96 -11.61 -20.78
C GLY A 251 27.77 -12.02 -22.25
N GLY A 252 28.53 -13.00 -22.77
CA GLY A 252 28.43 -13.45 -24.17
C GLY A 252 27.18 -14.27 -24.54
N GLY A 253 26.06 -14.15 -23.82
CA GLY A 253 24.79 -14.78 -24.19
C GLY A 253 24.65 -16.29 -23.92
N LYS A 254 25.66 -16.97 -23.35
CA LYS A 254 25.62 -18.43 -23.07
C LYS A 254 24.38 -18.86 -22.29
N SER A 255 24.10 -18.23 -21.14
CA SER A 255 22.92 -18.54 -20.32
C SER A 255 21.61 -18.16 -21.01
N THR A 256 21.65 -17.16 -21.90
CA THR A 256 20.49 -16.75 -22.68
C THR A 256 20.06 -17.82 -23.68
N VAL A 257 21.02 -18.54 -24.31
CA VAL A 257 20.71 -19.70 -25.18
C VAL A 257 19.89 -20.74 -24.43
N PHE A 258 20.26 -21.05 -23.18
CA PHE A 258 19.48 -21.98 -22.35
C PHE A 258 18.09 -21.45 -21.98
N ALA A 259 17.94 -20.14 -21.75
CA ALA A 259 16.66 -19.53 -21.44
C ALA A 259 15.70 -19.55 -22.65
N LEU A 260 16.22 -19.34 -23.87
CA LEU A 260 15.46 -19.45 -25.11
C LEU A 260 15.12 -20.91 -25.45
N LEU A 261 16.04 -21.85 -25.22
CA LEU A 261 15.77 -23.28 -25.43
C LEU A 261 14.62 -23.79 -24.53
N GLN A 262 14.56 -23.34 -23.28
CA GLN A 262 13.47 -23.62 -22.36
C GLN A 262 12.22 -22.77 -22.62
N ARG A 263 12.28 -21.87 -23.62
CA ARG A 263 11.23 -20.93 -23.99
C ARG A 263 10.72 -20.06 -22.84
N PHE A 264 11.62 -19.65 -21.94
CA PHE A 264 11.31 -18.60 -20.95
C PHE A 264 11.11 -17.23 -21.59
N TYR A 265 11.69 -17.04 -22.77
CA TYR A 265 11.49 -15.89 -23.62
C TYR A 265 11.33 -16.37 -25.07
N ASP A 266 10.57 -15.62 -25.86
CA ASP A 266 10.59 -15.76 -27.31
C ASP A 266 11.69 -14.84 -27.88
N PRO A 267 12.35 -15.23 -28.99
CA PRO A 267 13.34 -14.38 -29.65
C PRO A 267 12.68 -13.16 -30.32
N ASP A 268 13.42 -12.07 -30.48
CA ASP A 268 12.94 -10.87 -31.17
C ASP A 268 12.89 -11.10 -32.70
N ALA A 269 13.83 -11.89 -33.23
CA ALA A 269 13.82 -12.38 -34.60
C ALA A 269 14.54 -13.74 -34.70
N GLY A 270 14.31 -14.48 -35.79
CA GLY A 270 14.83 -15.83 -35.99
C GLY A 270 13.93 -16.92 -35.39
N ARG A 271 14.43 -18.15 -35.30
CA ARG A 271 13.73 -19.31 -34.73
C ARG A 271 14.66 -20.35 -34.14
#